data_AF-A0A8T3P607-F1
#
_entry.id   AF-A0A8T3P607-F1
#
_cell.length_a   1.000
_cell.length_b   1.000
_cell.length_c   1.000
_cell.angle_alpha   90.00
_cell.angle_beta   90.00
_cell.angle_gamma   90.00
#
_symmetry.space_group_name_H-M   'P 1'
#
loop_
_entity.id
_entity.type
_entity.pdbx_description
1 polymer ?
#
loop_
_entity_poly.entity_id
_entity_poly.type
_entity_poly.pdbx_seq_one_letter_code
_entity_poly.pdbx_strand_id
1 'polypeptide(L)' 'MHDIVQGTRTVAEARKEFAEQTAAWALDRPAPYTERFHFTPPEQSETVDPDESEMAGPLAHQTVEKVKDTLGLGKGQ' A
#
# COMPACT_ATOMS: atom_id res chain seq x y z
N MET A 1 -10.41 9.91 6.56
CA MET A 1 -9.97 10.30 5.19
C MET A 1 -11.09 10.10 4.16
N HIS A 2 -11.80 8.95 4.19
CA HIS A 2 -12.93 8.66 3.30
C HIS A 2 -13.98 9.80 3.23
N ASP A 3 -14.40 10.31 4.38
CA ASP A 3 -15.38 11.41 4.47
C ASP A 3 -14.93 12.72 3.81
N ILE A 4 -13.62 12.97 3.82
CA ILE A 4 -13.04 14.15 3.15
C ILE A 4 -13.14 13.95 1.64
N VAL A 5 -12.80 12.76 1.14
CA VAL A 5 -12.84 12.42 -0.29
C VAL A 5 -14.28 12.48 -0.82
N GLN A 6 -15.26 12.05 -0.02
CA GLN A 6 -16.68 12.14 -0.38
C GLN A 6 -17.29 13.53 -0.20
N GLY A 7 -16.55 14.48 0.40
CA GLY A 7 -17.06 15.81 0.71
C GLY A 7 -18.11 15.83 1.83
N THR A 8 -18.28 14.74 2.58
CA THR A 8 -19.22 14.67 3.71
C THR A 8 -18.69 15.38 4.95
N ARG A 9 -17.37 15.63 5.02
CA ARG A 9 -16.71 16.47 6.02
C ARG A 9 -15.65 17.36 5.40
N THR A 10 -15.48 18.54 5.97
CA THR A 10 -14.29 19.36 5.71
C THR A 10 -13.05 18.75 6.37
N VAL A 11 -11.86 19.17 5.91
CA VAL A 11 -10.59 18.76 6.51
C VAL A 11 -10.51 19.15 8.00
N ALA A 12 -11.06 20.30 8.37
CA ALA A 12 -11.03 20.78 9.76
C ALA A 12 -11.90 19.92 10.68
N GLU A 13 -13.12 19.60 10.26
CA GLU A 13 -14.03 18.72 11.01
C GLU A 13 -13.45 17.31 11.15
N ALA A 14 -12.90 16.76 10.07
CA ALA A 14 -12.29 15.44 10.09
C ALA A 14 -11.07 15.38 11.03
N ARG A 15 -10.23 16.42 11.06
CA ARG A 15 -9.10 16.49 12.00
C ARG A 15 -9.55 16.48 13.45
N LYS A 16 -10.58 17.26 13.78
CA LYS A 16 -11.14 17.32 15.13
C LYS A 16 -11.69 15.95 15.55
N GLU A 17 -12.54 15.36 14.73
CA GLU A 17 -13.15 14.05 15.00
C GLU A 17 -12.08 12.97 15.18
N PHE A 18 -11.11 12.86 14.26
CA PHE A 18 -10.07 11.83 14.38
C PHE A 18 -9.16 12.02 15.60
N ALA A 19 -8.90 13.27 16.00
CA ALA A 19 -8.15 13.54 17.23
C ALA A 19 -8.92 13.07 18.48
N GLU A 20 -10.23 13.34 18.55
CA GLU A 20 -11.10 12.89 19.65
C GLU A 20 -11.19 11.36 19.72
N GLN A 21 -11.37 10.71 18.57
CA GLN A 21 -11.44 9.25 18.47
C GLN A 21 -10.11 8.57 18.87
N THR A 22 -8.98 9.13 18.43
CA THR A 22 -7.64 8.63 18.79
C THR A 22 -7.38 8.79 20.28
N ALA A 23 -7.76 9.93 20.87
CA ALA A 23 -7.62 10.17 22.30
C ALA A 23 -8.52 9.24 23.13
N ALA A 24 -9.76 9.00 22.69
CA ALA A 24 -10.66 8.06 23.34
C ALA A 24 -10.08 6.63 23.33
N TRP A 25 -9.59 6.18 22.17
CA TRP A 25 -8.94 4.87 22.04
C TRP A 25 -7.71 4.75 22.94
N ALA A 26 -6.84 5.77 22.97
CA ALA A 26 -5.64 5.78 23.81
C ALA A 26 -5.95 5.75 25.33
N LEU A 27 -7.15 6.15 25.73
CA LEU A 27 -7.64 6.14 27.10
C LEU A 27 -8.49 4.91 27.43
N ASP A 28 -8.51 3.90 26.54
CA ASP A 28 -9.33 2.68 26.67
C ASP A 28 -10.84 2.99 26.82
N ARG A 29 -11.29 4.02 26.11
CA ARG A 29 -12.70 4.44 26.02
C ARG A 29 -13.27 4.06 24.65
N PRO A 30 -14.61 3.94 24.53
CA PRO A 30 -15.25 3.68 23.24
C PRO A 30 -14.80 4.68 22.17
N ALA A 31 -14.39 4.14 21.03
CA ALA A 31 -13.82 4.92 19.93
C ALA A 31 -14.27 4.32 18.60
N PRO A 32 -15.52 4.59 18.16
CA PRO A 32 -16.14 3.93 17.01
C PRO A 32 -15.31 3.97 15.72
N TYR A 33 -14.51 5.02 15.51
CA TYR A 33 -13.64 5.16 14.33
C TYR A 33 -12.46 4.20 14.30
N THR A 34 -12.16 3.56 15.44
CA THR A 34 -11.07 2.59 15.60
C THR A 34 -11.57 1.15 15.66
N GLU A 35 -12.87 0.94 15.83
CA GLU A 35 -13.46 -0.39 16.06
C GLU A 35 -13.78 -1.15 14.77
N ARG A 36 -14.06 -0.45 13.67
CA ARG A 36 -14.39 -1.04 12.37
C ARG A 36 -14.14 -0.06 11.22
N PHE A 37 -14.09 -0.59 10.00
CA PHE A 37 -14.13 0.25 8.81
C PHE A 37 -15.49 0.94 8.69
N HIS A 38 -15.45 2.24 8.37
CA HIS A 38 -16.62 3.08 8.11
C HIS A 38 -16.98 3.14 6.62
N PHE A 39 -16.34 2.28 5.83
CA PHE A 39 -16.62 2.07 4.42
C PHE A 39 -16.57 0.56 4.16
N THR A 40 -17.26 0.12 3.11
CA THR A 40 -17.19 -1.26 2.67
C THR A 40 -15.91 -1.42 1.85
N PRO A 41 -14.95 -2.27 2.27
CA PRO A 41 -13.82 -2.59 1.41
C PRO A 41 -14.31 -3.31 0.15
N PRO A 42 -13.64 -3.13 -1.01
CA PRO A 42 -13.95 -3.87 -2.23
C PRO A 42 -13.90 -5.39 -1.98
N GLU A 43 -14.79 -6.14 -2.62
CA GLU A 43 -14.82 -7.61 -2.49
C GLU A 43 -13.70 -8.30 -3.27
N GLN A 44 -13.14 -7.63 -4.29
CA GLN A 44 -12.03 -8.17 -5.08
C GLN A 44 -10.70 -8.02 -4.33
N SER A 45 -9.78 -8.99 -4.52
CA SER A 45 -8.42 -8.98 -3.96
C SER A 45 -7.49 -7.89 -4.50
N GLU A 46 -8.01 -6.93 -5.27
CA GLU A 46 -7.25 -5.86 -5.93
C GLU A 46 -6.81 -4.75 -4.97
N THR A 47 -7.26 -4.76 -3.70
CA THR A 47 -6.77 -3.82 -2.68
C THR A 47 -5.56 -4.33 -1.90
N VAL A 48 -5.14 -5.57 -2.17
CA VAL A 48 -3.91 -6.11 -1.61
C VAL A 48 -2.76 -5.50 -2.43
N ASP A 49 -1.72 -5.02 -1.75
CA ASP A 49 -0.43 -4.67 -2.37
C ASP A 49 0.47 -5.90 -2.22
N PRO A 50 0.42 -6.89 -3.14
CA PRO A 50 1.36 -8.00 -3.11
C PRO A 50 2.74 -7.45 -3.45
N ASP A 51 3.74 -7.77 -2.61
CA ASP A 51 5.14 -7.42 -2.87
C ASP A 51 5.65 -8.16 -4.14
N GLU A 52 5.34 -7.65 -5.33
CA GLU A 52 5.82 -8.18 -6.60
C GLU A 52 7.14 -7.53 -7.00
N SER A 53 8.11 -8.35 -7.44
CA SER A 53 9.43 -7.86 -7.85
C SER A 53 9.37 -7.24 -9.25
N GLU A 54 9.18 -5.92 -9.32
CA GLU A 54 9.20 -5.09 -10.54
C GLU A 54 10.49 -5.20 -11.37
N MET A 55 11.60 -5.69 -10.78
CA MET A 55 12.90 -5.80 -11.46
C MET A 55 13.14 -7.15 -12.17
N ALA A 56 12.27 -8.14 -11.99
CA ALA A 56 12.61 -9.53 -12.30
C ALA A 56 12.66 -9.89 -13.80
N GLY A 57 12.05 -9.10 -14.70
CA GLY A 57 12.01 -9.45 -16.13
C GLY A 57 13.23 -8.94 -16.92
N PRO A 58 13.28 -7.63 -17.24
CA PRO A 58 14.29 -7.11 -18.17
C PRO A 58 15.71 -7.03 -17.57
N LEU A 59 15.81 -6.71 -16.28
CA LEU A 59 17.07 -6.53 -15.56
C LEU A 59 17.74 -7.87 -15.24
N ALA A 60 16.96 -8.91 -14.91
CA ALA A 60 17.48 -10.26 -14.72
C ALA A 60 18.07 -10.82 -16.02
N HIS A 61 17.37 -10.63 -17.15
CA HIS A 61 17.86 -11.08 -18.45
C HIS A 61 19.16 -10.35 -18.85
N GLN A 62 19.21 -9.02 -18.71
CA GLN A 62 20.45 -8.26 -18.96
C GLN A 62 21.61 -8.68 -18.04
N THR A 63 21.32 -9.00 -16.78
CA THR A 63 22.34 -9.48 -15.83
C THR A 63 22.88 -10.85 -16.27
N VAL A 64 22.01 -11.77 -16.69
CA VAL A 64 22.42 -13.09 -17.19
C VAL A 64 23.26 -12.97 -18.45
N GLU A 65 22.87 -12.13 -19.42
CA GLU A 65 23.64 -11.94 -20.65
C GLU A 65 25.01 -11.29 -20.38
N LYS A 66 25.09 -10.27 -19.52
CA LYS A 66 26.38 -9.69 -19.11
C LYS A 66 27.30 -10.69 -18.41
N VAL A 67 26.76 -11.59 -17.60
CA VAL A 67 27.55 -12.64 -16.94
C VAL A 67 28.07 -13.65 -17.96
N LYS A 68 27.27 -14.07 -18.94
CA LYS A 68 27.72 -14.95 -20.04
C LYS A 68 28.85 -14.31 -20.86
N ASP A 69 28.74 -13.02 -21.16
CA ASP A 69 29.77 -12.26 -21.87
C ASP A 69 31.06 -12.15 -21.05
N THR A 70 30.94 -11.85 -19.76
CA THR A 70 32.10 -11.74 -18.85
C THR A 70 32.82 -13.07 -18.66
N LEU A 71 32.07 -14.18 -18.67
CA LEU A 71 32.61 -15.55 -18.56
C LEU A 71 33.02 -16.15 -19.90
N GLY A 72 32.87 -15.43 -21.02
CA GLY A 72 33.26 -15.90 -22.35
C GLY A 72 32.43 -17.06 -22.89
N LEU A 73 31.26 -17.33 -22.31
CA LEU A 73 30.37 -18.44 -22.69
C LEU A 73 29.49 -18.11 -23.92
N GLY A 74 29.60 -16.90 -24.46
CA GLY A 74 28.74 -16.34 -25.51
C GLY A 74 29.17 -16.57 -26.97
N LYS A 75 30.22 -17.36 -27.24
CA LYS A 75 30.63 -17.66 -28.63
C LYS A 75 30.99 -19.13 -28.82
N GLY A 76 29.99 -19.93 -29.18
CA GLY A 76 30.17 -21.17 -29.93
C GLY A 76 29.86 -20.91 -31.39
N GLN A 77 30.90 -20.91 -32.23
CA GLN A 77 30.80 -21.12 -33.67
C GLN A 77 31.21 -22.57 -33.96
#